data_AF-A0A7V3RPW1-F1
#
_entry.id   AF-A0A7V3RPW1-F1
#
_cell.length_a   1.000
_cell.length_b   1.000
_cell.length_c   1.000
_cell.angle_alpha   90.00
_cell.angle_beta   90.00
_cell.angle_gamma   90.00
#
_symmetry.space_group_name_H-M   'P 1'
#
loop_
_entity.id
_entity.type
_entity.pdbx_description
1 polymer ?
#
loop_
_entity_poly.entity_id
_entity_poly.type
_entity_poly.pdbx_seq_one_letter_code
_entity_poly.pdbx_strand_id
1 'polypeptide(L)'
;VAAGNEGTNIDAVPNYPASLSTSLNSVVAVAATTNTDQLAPFSNYGPHSVALAAPGVNILSTMPDGKYEAMSGTSMATPEVAGAMALVWGEHPTWNYTQVINQVLSTTDKLPSLKGKVETGGRLDLAAAVGWNLSTRTTPTVTSVTLEGPTSNSMTEIVLTFNEPIDVSSFSSSAVTLTNPYGAKVPVAVRVVSNSGDRQIELFFAKQTIVGTYHLSINSSVRDLMGNPMAPYQGAITLQAPKTYTNTTPATIKANSLTMSTIAVPAGVVGDVTVRLNINYPVDKDLYIYLISPAGKTIALDYNRGGWSANLSNTVFSQQASTPIADAKAPFSGVYLPEAPLSQLNGASAGGNWRLAIRNYGSHYGTLQNWSLTITPAVSVSTLQATTAASTTTTRTYTNGTTETIKPNSFLVSTVQAPAGTIRNVEVRVNVQYPYDRDLYIYLISPAGKTIALDYNRGGWSANLSNTLFSDQASTPIADAKAPFSGSYRPEWPLNRLIGASAGGNWRLAIRNYGSHYGTLQNWSLILTTST
;
A
#
# COMPACT_ATOMS: atom_id res chain seq x y z
N VAL A 1 -12.92 9.32 29.10
CA VAL A 1 -12.69 9.94 30.42
C VAL A 1 -11.74 9.03 31.21
N ALA A 2 -10.82 9.61 31.98
CA ALA A 2 -9.90 8.84 32.82
C ALA A 2 -10.65 8.22 34.02
N ALA A 3 -10.38 6.96 34.36
CA ALA A 3 -11.04 6.30 35.49
C ALA A 3 -10.62 6.84 36.87
N GLY A 4 -9.46 7.49 36.96
CA GLY A 4 -8.87 8.01 38.20
C GLY A 4 -7.65 7.20 38.65
N ASN A 5 -6.84 7.79 39.54
CA ASN A 5 -5.50 7.30 39.88
C ASN A 5 -5.34 6.89 41.36
N GLU A 6 -6.44 6.45 41.99
CA GLU A 6 -6.47 6.12 43.42
C GLU A 6 -6.35 4.60 43.71
N GLY A 7 -6.36 3.75 42.67
CA GLY A 7 -6.28 2.28 42.79
C GLY A 7 -7.57 1.65 43.35
N THR A 8 -8.71 2.32 43.20
CA THR A 8 -9.96 1.96 43.86
C THR A 8 -11.02 1.40 42.90
N ASN A 9 -11.97 0.63 43.45
CA ASN A 9 -13.13 0.16 42.71
C ASN A 9 -14.24 1.22 42.67
N ILE A 10 -14.45 1.85 41.52
CA ILE A 10 -15.41 2.95 41.36
C ILE A 10 -16.86 2.49 41.19
N ASP A 11 -17.10 1.17 41.09
CA ASP A 11 -18.45 0.60 41.25
C ASP A 11 -18.88 0.57 42.73
N ALA A 12 -17.91 0.51 43.65
CA ALA A 12 -18.16 0.51 45.09
C ALA A 12 -18.16 1.93 45.67
N VAL A 13 -17.24 2.78 45.20
CA VAL A 13 -17.12 4.18 45.62
C VAL A 13 -17.05 5.05 44.36
N PRO A 14 -18.16 5.68 43.93
CA PRO A 14 -18.22 6.43 42.68
C PRO A 14 -17.12 7.50 42.57
N ASN A 15 -16.52 7.61 41.38
CA ASN A 15 -15.55 8.64 41.03
C ASN A 15 -16.09 9.42 39.83
N TYR A 16 -16.43 10.69 40.04
CA TYR A 16 -16.97 11.54 38.99
C TYR A 16 -15.84 12.33 38.30
N PRO A 17 -15.88 12.48 36.96
CA PRO A 17 -16.98 12.13 36.07
C PRO A 17 -16.95 10.69 35.52
N ALA A 18 -15.97 9.85 35.87
CA ALA A 18 -15.83 8.51 35.30
C ALA A 18 -17.08 7.63 35.50
N SER A 19 -17.66 7.62 36.69
CA SER A 19 -18.88 6.86 37.02
C SER A 19 -20.14 7.32 36.28
N LEU A 20 -20.11 8.43 35.54
CA LEU A 20 -21.22 8.81 34.65
C LEU A 20 -21.42 7.80 33.51
N SER A 21 -20.40 6.99 33.16
CA SER A 21 -20.48 5.89 32.18
C SER A 21 -21.63 4.92 32.45
N THR A 22 -21.99 4.69 33.71
CA THR A 22 -23.10 3.81 34.11
C THR A 22 -24.48 4.37 33.75
N SER A 23 -24.56 5.69 33.48
CA SER A 23 -25.79 6.42 33.19
C SER A 23 -25.83 7.08 31.82
N LEU A 24 -24.65 7.32 31.21
CA LEU A 24 -24.47 7.99 29.94
C LEU A 24 -23.65 7.10 29.00
N ASN A 25 -24.29 6.60 27.95
CA ASN A 25 -23.66 5.78 26.91
C ASN A 25 -22.67 6.55 26.01
N SER A 26 -22.55 7.87 26.19
CA SER A 26 -21.55 8.73 25.54
C SER A 26 -20.26 8.86 26.35
N VAL A 27 -20.22 8.36 27.59
CA VAL A 27 -19.04 8.44 28.47
C VAL A 27 -18.34 7.08 28.50
N VAL A 28 -17.13 7.03 27.95
CA VAL A 28 -16.25 5.85 28.05
C VAL A 28 -15.18 6.13 29.10
N ALA A 29 -15.22 5.41 30.22
CA ALA A 29 -14.19 5.48 31.26
C ALA A 29 -13.05 4.48 30.97
N VAL A 30 -11.81 4.94 31.14
CA VAL A 30 -10.60 4.23 30.69
C VAL A 30 -9.65 3.99 31.87
N ALA A 31 -9.33 2.73 32.12
CA ALA A 31 -8.28 2.29 33.05
C ALA A 31 -6.89 2.33 32.40
N ALA A 32 -5.84 2.30 33.22
CA ALA A 32 -4.45 2.27 32.78
C ALA A 32 -3.83 0.88 32.95
N THR A 33 -3.07 0.42 31.95
CA THR A 33 -2.19 -0.75 32.07
C THR A 33 -0.71 -0.35 32.13
N THR A 34 0.07 -1.21 32.76
CA THR A 34 1.53 -1.25 32.67
C THR A 34 2.00 -1.76 31.30
N ASN A 35 3.29 -1.66 31.02
CA ASN A 35 3.93 -2.23 29.82
C ASN A 35 4.01 -3.78 29.84
N THR A 36 3.62 -4.41 30.94
CA THR A 36 3.54 -5.88 31.12
C THR A 36 2.11 -6.38 31.21
N ASP A 37 1.17 -5.60 30.66
CA ASP A 37 -0.25 -5.96 30.54
C ASP A 37 -0.96 -6.18 31.88
N GLN A 38 -0.43 -5.64 32.97
CA GLN A 38 -1.09 -5.60 34.27
C GLN A 38 -1.90 -4.30 34.42
N LEU A 39 -3.04 -4.35 35.12
CA LEU A 39 -3.70 -3.14 35.59
C LEU A 39 -2.69 -2.31 36.40
N ALA A 40 -2.52 -1.04 36.07
CA ALA A 40 -1.60 -0.18 36.78
C ALA A 40 -2.04 -0.07 38.25
N PRO A 41 -1.13 -0.14 39.24
CA PRO A 41 -1.52 -0.15 40.66
C PRO A 41 -2.34 1.07 41.10
N PHE A 42 -2.13 2.22 40.45
CA PHE A 42 -2.89 3.44 40.69
C PHE A 42 -4.23 3.46 39.94
N SER A 43 -4.46 2.61 38.93
CA SER A 43 -5.66 2.73 38.09
C SER A 43 -6.90 2.39 38.91
N ASN A 44 -7.85 3.31 38.93
CA ASN A 44 -9.21 2.95 39.29
C ASN A 44 -9.77 1.95 38.29
N TYR A 45 -10.70 1.13 38.77
CA TYR A 45 -11.31 0.04 38.02
C TYR A 45 -12.77 -0.12 38.44
N GLY A 46 -13.55 -0.86 37.67
CA GLY A 46 -14.97 -1.12 37.92
C GLY A 46 -15.54 -1.92 36.75
N PRO A 47 -15.91 -3.20 36.92
CA PRO A 47 -16.48 -4.00 35.83
C PRO A 47 -17.78 -3.43 35.23
N HIS A 48 -18.46 -2.49 35.90
CA HIS A 48 -19.66 -1.82 35.37
C HIS A 48 -19.41 -0.37 34.96
N SER A 49 -18.51 0.35 35.65
CA SER A 49 -18.24 1.77 35.38
C SER A 49 -17.06 2.03 34.46
N VAL A 50 -16.15 1.07 34.26
CA VAL A 50 -14.93 1.26 33.44
C VAL A 50 -14.98 0.33 32.24
N ALA A 51 -14.99 0.89 31.03
CA ALA A 51 -15.30 0.14 29.83
C ALA A 51 -14.12 -0.74 29.36
N LEU A 52 -12.91 -0.17 29.33
CA LEU A 52 -11.69 -0.82 28.86
C LEU A 52 -10.45 -0.22 29.53
N ALA A 53 -9.30 -0.84 29.31
CA ALA A 53 -8.02 -0.26 29.67
C ALA A 53 -7.20 0.14 28.44
N ALA A 54 -6.21 1.01 28.61
CA ALA A 54 -5.17 1.29 27.62
C ALA A 54 -3.81 1.50 28.33
N PRO A 55 -2.68 1.38 27.63
CA PRO A 55 -1.37 1.74 28.17
C PRO A 55 -1.40 3.10 28.86
N GLY A 56 -0.88 3.17 30.09
CA GLY A 56 -0.92 4.41 30.87
C GLY A 56 0.26 4.59 31.81
N VAL A 57 1.32 3.80 31.65
CA VAL A 57 2.53 3.86 32.48
C VAL A 57 3.73 4.18 31.59
N ASN A 58 4.49 5.22 31.95
CA ASN A 58 5.67 5.70 31.23
C ASN A 58 5.40 6.00 29.74
N ILE A 59 4.26 6.65 29.46
CA ILE A 59 3.90 7.05 28.11
C ILE A 59 4.67 8.32 27.74
N LEU A 60 5.55 8.21 26.74
CA LEU A 60 6.28 9.34 26.19
C LEU A 60 5.33 10.21 25.36
N SER A 61 5.19 11.48 25.72
CA SER A 61 4.33 12.42 24.99
C SER A 61 4.97 13.80 24.88
N THR A 62 4.38 14.66 24.07
CA THR A 62 4.82 16.04 23.86
C THR A 62 4.51 16.92 25.06
N MET A 63 5.41 17.86 25.32
CA MET A 63 5.30 18.90 26.34
C MET A 63 5.49 20.28 25.69
N PRO A 64 5.05 21.38 26.34
CA PRO A 64 5.36 22.73 25.87
C PRO A 64 6.86 22.92 25.61
N ASP A 65 7.18 23.90 24.75
CA ASP A 65 8.55 24.27 24.37
C ASP A 65 9.33 23.18 23.60
N GLY A 66 8.64 22.34 22.83
CA GLY A 66 9.25 21.32 21.97
C GLY A 66 9.88 20.15 22.75
N LYS A 67 9.46 19.94 23.99
CA LYS A 67 9.99 18.90 24.87
C LYS A 67 9.15 17.61 24.79
N TYR A 68 9.72 16.54 25.34
CA TYR A 68 9.05 15.26 25.52
C TYR A 68 9.27 14.77 26.95
N GLU A 69 8.26 14.16 27.54
CA GLU A 69 8.33 13.60 28.89
C GLU A 69 7.54 12.30 28.96
N ALA A 70 8.04 11.33 29.76
CA ALA A 70 7.34 10.09 30.03
C ALA A 70 6.49 10.25 31.31
N MET A 71 5.17 10.17 31.16
CA MET A 71 4.22 10.35 32.25
C MET A 71 3.37 9.10 32.48
N SER A 72 2.78 8.97 33.68
CA SER A 72 1.90 7.86 34.05
C SER A 72 0.56 8.35 34.59
N GLY A 73 -0.52 7.66 34.25
CA GLY A 73 -1.88 7.94 34.72
C GLY A 73 -2.96 7.39 33.80
N THR A 74 -4.18 7.24 34.31
CA THR A 74 -5.37 7.02 33.45
C THR A 74 -5.60 8.20 32.49
N SER A 75 -5.04 9.38 32.81
CA SER A 75 -4.98 10.55 31.94
C SER A 75 -4.12 10.34 30.68
N MET A 76 -3.13 9.45 30.72
CA MET A 76 -2.30 9.08 29.57
C MET A 76 -2.95 7.97 28.76
N ALA A 77 -3.67 7.05 29.40
CA ALA A 77 -4.44 6.00 28.73
C ALA A 77 -5.65 6.53 27.94
N THR A 78 -6.34 7.55 28.49
CA THR A 78 -7.55 8.12 27.88
C THR A 78 -7.36 8.68 26.46
N PRO A 79 -6.33 9.50 26.15
CA PRO A 79 -6.13 10.02 24.80
C PRO A 79 -5.82 8.93 23.76
N GLU A 80 -5.25 7.79 24.16
CA GLU A 80 -5.07 6.66 23.24
C GLU A 80 -6.41 6.10 22.75
N VAL A 81 -7.36 5.89 23.67
CA VAL A 81 -8.73 5.46 23.34
C VAL A 81 -9.46 6.51 22.51
N ALA A 82 -9.29 7.80 22.83
CA ALA A 82 -9.88 8.88 22.05
C ALA A 82 -9.33 8.92 20.61
N GLY A 83 -8.02 8.76 20.44
CA GLY A 83 -7.38 8.65 19.13
C GLY A 83 -7.87 7.43 18.35
N ALA A 84 -8.01 6.27 19.01
CA ALA A 84 -8.56 5.08 18.38
C ALA A 84 -10.00 5.28 17.89
N MET A 85 -10.86 5.89 18.71
CA MET A 85 -12.23 6.22 18.30
C MET A 85 -12.25 7.19 17.11
N ALA A 86 -11.36 8.18 17.08
CA ALA A 86 -11.24 9.10 15.95
C ALA A 86 -10.83 8.38 14.66
N LEU A 87 -9.89 7.45 14.73
CA LEU A 87 -9.48 6.62 13.59
C LEU A 87 -10.61 5.73 13.09
N VAL A 88 -11.29 5.02 13.99
CA VAL A 88 -12.46 4.19 13.64
C VAL A 88 -13.55 5.04 12.97
N TRP A 89 -13.80 6.25 13.48
CA TRP A 89 -14.79 7.14 12.88
C TRP A 89 -14.34 7.69 11.52
N GLY A 90 -13.03 7.90 11.32
CA GLY A 90 -12.46 8.28 10.03
C GLY A 90 -12.63 7.22 8.96
N GLU A 91 -12.43 5.94 9.31
CA GLU A 91 -12.66 4.79 8.42
C GLU A 91 -14.16 4.53 8.17
N HIS A 92 -15.02 4.97 9.09
CA HIS A 92 -16.47 4.79 9.01
C HIS A 92 -17.22 6.11 9.20
N PRO A 93 -17.13 7.06 8.25
CA PRO A 93 -17.62 8.42 8.43
C PRO A 93 -19.15 8.52 8.56
N THR A 94 -19.89 7.46 8.23
CA THR A 94 -21.36 7.39 8.36
C THR A 94 -21.82 6.79 9.69
N TRP A 95 -20.92 6.28 10.51
CA TRP A 95 -21.27 5.71 11.81
C TRP A 95 -21.66 6.81 12.81
N ASN A 96 -22.57 6.47 13.72
CA ASN A 96 -22.84 7.29 14.89
C ASN A 96 -21.85 6.96 16.03
N TYR A 97 -21.81 7.81 17.06
CA TYR A 97 -20.87 7.65 18.19
C TYR A 97 -21.00 6.30 18.89
N THR A 98 -22.21 5.75 19.00
CA THR A 98 -22.43 4.46 19.66
C THR A 98 -21.85 3.30 18.85
N GLN A 99 -21.94 3.33 17.52
CA GLN A 99 -21.31 2.34 16.64
C GLN A 99 -19.78 2.37 16.78
N VAL A 100 -19.19 3.58 16.84
CA VAL A 100 -17.74 3.76 17.05
C VAL A 100 -17.30 3.21 18.41
N ILE A 101 -18.01 3.55 19.49
CA ILE A 101 -17.73 3.03 20.83
C ILE A 101 -17.83 1.51 20.83
N ASN A 102 -18.94 0.94 20.31
CA ASN A 102 -19.15 -0.50 20.28
C ASN A 102 -18.07 -1.24 19.49
N GLN A 103 -17.60 -0.67 18.38
CA GLN A 103 -16.50 -1.24 17.61
C GLN A 103 -15.23 -1.31 18.45
N VAL A 104 -14.83 -0.21 19.10
CA VAL A 104 -13.65 -0.19 19.97
C VAL A 104 -13.77 -1.15 21.16
N LEU A 105 -14.94 -1.20 21.82
CA LEU A 105 -15.15 -2.07 22.98
C LEU A 105 -15.23 -3.56 22.61
N SER A 106 -15.85 -3.90 21.48
CA SER A 106 -15.99 -5.30 21.05
C SER A 106 -14.69 -5.92 20.53
N THR A 107 -13.70 -5.08 20.18
CA THR A 107 -12.43 -5.49 19.58
C THR A 107 -11.25 -5.49 20.54
N THR A 108 -11.46 -5.17 21.82
CA THR A 108 -10.39 -5.16 22.83
C THR A 108 -9.65 -6.50 22.94
N ASP A 109 -8.35 -6.41 23.22
CA ASP A 109 -7.51 -7.55 23.58
C ASP A 109 -7.78 -7.96 25.04
N LYS A 110 -8.42 -9.11 25.24
CA LYS A 110 -8.83 -9.59 26.57
C LYS A 110 -7.64 -10.12 27.36
N LEU A 111 -7.39 -9.53 28.52
CA LEU A 111 -6.24 -9.87 29.36
C LEU A 111 -6.70 -10.51 30.68
N PRO A 112 -6.04 -11.60 31.14
CA PRO A 112 -6.36 -12.21 32.43
C PRO A 112 -6.32 -11.22 33.61
N SER A 113 -5.39 -10.27 33.57
CA SER A 113 -5.20 -9.21 34.58
C SER A 113 -6.37 -8.21 34.65
N LEU A 114 -7.18 -8.12 33.59
CA LEU A 114 -8.29 -7.18 33.47
C LEU A 114 -9.66 -7.86 33.65
N LYS A 115 -9.70 -9.19 33.74
CA LYS A 115 -10.94 -9.95 33.97
C LYS A 115 -11.61 -9.51 35.27
N GLY A 116 -12.82 -8.97 35.16
CA GLY A 116 -13.58 -8.46 36.32
C GLY A 116 -13.05 -7.14 36.88
N LYS A 117 -12.13 -6.47 36.18
CA LYS A 117 -11.63 -5.13 36.52
C LYS A 117 -12.26 -4.03 35.64
N VAL A 118 -12.54 -4.35 34.38
CA VAL A 118 -13.21 -3.46 33.42
C VAL A 118 -14.27 -4.26 32.66
N GLU A 119 -15.27 -3.60 32.09
CA GLU A 119 -16.44 -4.18 31.40
C GLU A 119 -16.05 -5.18 30.31
N THR A 120 -15.16 -4.77 29.42
CA THR A 120 -14.65 -5.62 28.32
C THR A 120 -13.72 -6.73 28.81
N GLY A 121 -13.15 -6.58 30.00
CA GLY A 121 -12.02 -7.35 30.49
C GLY A 121 -10.76 -7.20 29.63
N GLY A 122 -10.67 -6.13 28.82
CA GLY A 122 -9.65 -5.99 27.79
C GLY A 122 -8.97 -4.63 27.73
N ARG A 123 -7.81 -4.64 27.09
CA ARG A 123 -7.06 -3.45 26.68
C ARG A 123 -7.45 -3.07 25.25
N LEU A 124 -7.41 -1.78 24.92
CA LEU A 124 -7.51 -1.27 23.56
C LEU A 124 -6.64 -2.09 22.58
N ASP A 125 -7.25 -2.52 21.47
CA ASP A 125 -6.56 -3.08 20.30
C ASP A 125 -6.96 -2.23 19.08
N LEU A 126 -6.08 -1.29 18.71
CA LEU A 126 -6.36 -0.35 17.63
C LEU A 126 -6.52 -1.06 16.28
N ALA A 127 -5.68 -2.05 16.00
CA ALA A 127 -5.70 -2.77 14.73
C ALA A 127 -7.04 -3.51 14.56
N ALA A 128 -7.47 -4.24 15.58
CA ALA A 128 -8.78 -4.89 15.57
C ALA A 128 -9.91 -3.86 15.46
N ALA A 129 -9.82 -2.72 16.17
CA ALA A 129 -10.84 -1.68 16.16
C ALA A 129 -11.06 -1.07 14.76
N VAL A 130 -10.01 -0.77 14.00
CA VAL A 130 -10.14 -0.23 12.63
C VAL A 130 -10.35 -1.31 11.56
N GLY A 131 -10.59 -2.57 11.97
CA GLY A 131 -10.78 -3.68 11.03
C GLY A 131 -9.52 -4.04 10.24
N TRP A 132 -8.33 -3.68 10.74
CA TRP A 132 -7.08 -4.09 10.13
C TRP A 132 -6.95 -5.61 10.21
N ASN A 133 -7.00 -6.22 9.03
CA ASN A 133 -6.90 -7.65 8.87
C ASN A 133 -5.43 -8.02 8.62
N LEU A 134 -4.76 -8.64 9.59
CA LEU A 134 -3.42 -9.20 9.37
C LEU A 134 -3.38 -10.28 8.25
N SER A 135 -4.56 -10.79 7.84
CA SER A 135 -4.71 -11.71 6.70
C SER A 135 -4.62 -11.02 5.34
N THR A 136 -4.75 -9.69 5.29
CA THR A 136 -4.57 -8.89 4.06
C THR A 136 -3.19 -8.21 4.04
N ARG A 137 -2.18 -8.76 4.73
CA ARG A 137 -0.77 -8.37 4.55
C ARG A 137 -0.42 -8.56 3.08
N THR A 138 -0.52 -7.49 2.31
CA THR A 138 0.04 -7.43 0.97
C THR A 138 1.55 -7.36 1.14
N THR A 139 2.27 -8.00 0.21
CA THR A 139 3.71 -7.79 0.15
C THR A 139 3.91 -6.44 -0.50
N PRO A 140 4.66 -5.52 0.13
CA PRO A 140 4.92 -4.23 -0.49
C PRO A 140 5.65 -4.44 -1.81
N THR A 141 5.12 -3.87 -2.89
CA THR A 141 5.55 -4.06 -4.27
C THR A 141 5.56 -2.72 -4.98
N VAL A 142 6.56 -2.52 -5.84
CA VAL A 142 6.60 -1.36 -6.74
C VAL A 142 5.56 -1.58 -7.84
N THR A 143 4.58 -0.69 -7.93
CA THR A 143 3.49 -0.71 -8.91
C THR A 143 3.77 0.16 -10.13
N SER A 144 4.55 1.23 -9.96
CA SER A 144 5.02 2.06 -11.07
C SER A 144 6.37 2.70 -10.77
N VAL A 145 7.07 3.04 -11.85
CA VAL A 145 8.33 3.79 -11.82
C VAL A 145 8.20 4.93 -12.81
N THR A 146 8.33 6.15 -12.29
CA THR A 146 8.35 7.38 -13.08
C THR A 146 9.74 7.97 -13.03
N LEU A 147 10.19 8.53 -14.15
CA LEU A 147 11.50 9.14 -14.26
C LEU A 147 11.33 10.64 -14.36
N GLU A 148 12.15 11.37 -13.59
CA GLU A 148 12.24 12.81 -13.68
C GLU A 148 13.66 13.24 -14.05
N GLY A 149 13.72 14.23 -14.94
CA GLY A 149 14.97 14.75 -15.47
C GLY A 149 14.73 16.03 -16.27
N PRO A 150 15.74 16.90 -16.39
CA PRO A 150 15.59 18.17 -17.12
C PRO A 150 15.33 17.96 -18.62
N THR A 151 15.67 16.79 -19.15
CA THR A 151 15.49 16.41 -20.56
C THR A 151 15.22 14.92 -20.67
N SER A 152 14.63 14.46 -21.77
CA SER A 152 14.36 13.05 -22.04
C SER A 152 15.61 12.19 -22.34
N ASN A 153 16.80 12.78 -22.39
CA ASN A 153 18.09 12.06 -22.43
C ASN A 153 18.88 12.19 -21.11
N SER A 154 18.25 12.65 -20.04
CA SER A 154 18.87 12.69 -18.72
C SER A 154 17.90 12.32 -17.62
N MET A 155 18.45 11.92 -16.48
CA MET A 155 17.66 11.60 -15.29
C MET A 155 18.38 12.16 -14.07
N THR A 156 17.61 12.74 -13.17
CA THR A 156 18.08 13.21 -11.84
C THR A 156 17.34 12.49 -10.72
N GLU A 157 16.21 11.88 -11.06
CA GLU A 157 15.28 11.36 -10.09
C GLU A 157 14.47 10.19 -10.65
N ILE A 158 14.13 9.26 -9.75
CA ILE A 158 13.24 8.14 -10.00
C ILE A 158 12.19 8.14 -8.89
N VAL A 159 10.92 8.24 -9.25
CA VAL A 159 9.80 8.12 -8.32
C VAL A 159 9.23 6.71 -8.40
N LEU A 160 9.25 6.03 -7.26
CA LEU A 160 8.69 4.69 -7.08
C LEU A 160 7.31 4.83 -6.45
N THR A 161 6.29 4.21 -7.03
CA THR A 161 4.98 4.08 -6.38
C THR A 161 4.82 2.66 -5.87
N PHE A 162 4.35 2.50 -4.64
CA PHE A 162 4.07 1.22 -4.00
C PHE A 162 2.56 0.96 -3.91
N ASN A 163 2.18 -0.31 -3.78
CA ASN A 163 0.79 -0.71 -3.53
C ASN A 163 0.28 -0.31 -2.14
N GLU A 164 1.18 0.02 -1.21
CA GLU A 164 0.90 0.34 0.19
C GLU A 164 1.96 1.29 0.78
N PRO A 165 1.70 1.95 1.92
CA PRO A 165 2.65 2.84 2.58
C PRO A 165 3.96 2.13 2.98
N ILE A 166 5.10 2.79 2.77
CA ILE A 166 6.43 2.24 3.05
C ILE A 166 7.09 2.98 4.22
N ASP A 167 7.74 2.24 5.11
CA ASP A 167 8.63 2.83 6.11
C ASP A 167 9.89 3.34 5.42
N VAL A 168 9.96 4.66 5.18
CA VAL A 168 11.12 5.29 4.54
C VAL A 168 12.42 5.05 5.31
N SER A 169 12.36 4.87 6.64
CA SER A 169 13.56 4.64 7.45
C SER A 169 14.21 3.27 7.17
N SER A 170 13.46 2.34 6.57
CA SER A 170 13.96 1.04 6.12
C SER A 170 14.83 1.10 4.86
N PHE A 171 14.87 2.25 4.15
CA PHE A 171 15.78 2.46 3.02
C PHE A 171 17.22 2.72 3.50
N SER A 172 17.93 1.64 3.82
CA SER A 172 19.38 1.69 4.05
C SER A 172 20.16 2.03 2.77
N SER A 173 21.41 2.48 2.91
CA SER A 173 22.32 2.68 1.77
C SER A 173 22.60 1.41 0.96
N SER A 174 22.29 0.23 1.52
CA SER A 174 22.35 -1.06 0.84
C SER A 174 21.02 -1.53 0.25
N ALA A 175 19.90 -0.89 0.60
CA ALA A 175 18.57 -1.28 0.14
C ALA A 175 18.39 -1.02 -1.36
N VAL A 176 18.98 0.07 -1.86
CA VAL A 176 18.87 0.52 -3.25
C VAL A 176 20.25 0.46 -3.92
N THR A 177 20.29 -0.13 -5.11
CA THR A 177 21.46 -0.07 -5.99
C THR A 177 21.03 0.43 -7.35
N LEU A 178 21.64 1.53 -7.79
CA LEU A 178 21.55 2.03 -9.15
C LEU A 178 22.93 1.91 -9.78
N THR A 179 23.04 1.28 -10.94
CA THR A 179 24.30 1.21 -11.71
C THR A 179 24.12 1.84 -13.08
N ASN A 180 25.17 2.52 -13.55
CA ASN A 180 25.20 3.10 -14.88
C ASN A 180 25.52 2.03 -15.95
N PRO A 181 25.50 2.38 -17.25
CA PRO A 181 25.77 1.43 -18.35
C PRO A 181 27.15 0.75 -18.33
N TYR A 182 28.08 1.25 -17.51
CA TYR A 182 29.42 0.67 -17.32
C TYR A 182 29.54 -0.13 -16.02
N GLY A 183 28.43 -0.34 -15.30
CA GLY A 183 28.40 -1.08 -14.04
C GLY A 183 28.86 -0.27 -12.81
N ALA A 184 29.18 1.02 -12.96
CA ALA A 184 29.54 1.86 -11.82
C ALA A 184 28.30 2.24 -11.01
N LYS A 185 28.40 2.16 -9.67
CA LYS A 185 27.30 2.54 -8.77
C LYS A 185 27.07 4.05 -8.81
N VAL A 186 25.83 4.45 -8.96
CA VAL A 186 25.36 5.83 -8.82
C VAL A 186 24.94 6.04 -7.36
N PRO A 187 25.51 7.01 -6.64
CA PRO A 187 25.05 7.35 -5.29
C PRO A 187 23.60 7.84 -5.33
N VAL A 188 22.74 7.24 -4.53
CA VAL A 188 21.31 7.55 -4.44
C VAL A 188 20.97 7.99 -3.03
N ALA A 189 20.19 9.07 -2.92
CA ALA A 189 19.54 9.47 -1.69
C ALA A 189 18.02 9.26 -1.82
N VAL A 190 17.35 9.05 -0.69
CA VAL A 190 15.93 8.64 -0.65
C VAL A 190 15.13 9.62 0.19
N ARG A 191 13.92 9.96 -0.26
CA ARG A 191 12.92 10.68 0.55
C ARG A 191 11.50 10.27 0.19
N VAL A 192 10.54 10.53 1.08
CA VAL A 192 9.11 10.37 0.78
C VAL A 192 8.61 11.57 -0.02
N VAL A 193 7.74 11.32 -0.99
CA VAL A 193 6.98 12.39 -1.67
C VAL A 193 5.87 12.87 -0.73
N SER A 194 5.88 14.15 -0.38
CA SER A 194 4.87 14.76 0.49
C SER A 194 3.45 14.51 -0.02
N ASN A 195 2.51 14.31 0.91
CA ASN A 195 1.09 14.04 0.61
C ASN A 195 0.80 12.75 -0.19
N SER A 196 1.78 11.85 -0.35
CA SER A 196 1.56 10.54 -1.00
C SER A 196 0.99 9.45 -0.07
N GLY A 197 0.86 9.75 1.23
CA GLY A 197 0.53 8.74 2.24
C GLY A 197 1.62 7.67 2.36
N ASP A 198 2.88 8.09 2.22
CA ASP A 198 4.09 7.25 2.23
C ASP A 198 4.14 6.15 1.15
N ARG A 199 3.32 6.28 0.10
CA ARG A 199 3.28 5.32 -1.03
C ARG A 199 4.23 5.68 -2.16
N GLN A 200 4.77 6.89 -2.16
CA GLN A 200 5.71 7.34 -3.17
C GLN A 200 7.05 7.67 -2.56
N ILE A 201 8.07 6.96 -3.05
CA ILE A 201 9.46 7.11 -2.61
C ILE A 201 10.26 7.65 -3.77
N GLU A 202 10.96 8.73 -3.49
CA GLU A 202 11.82 9.38 -4.43
C GLU A 202 13.28 8.95 -4.23
N LEU A 203 13.90 8.50 -5.31
CA LEU A 203 15.32 8.25 -5.42
C LEU A 203 15.95 9.41 -6.20
N PHE A 204 16.76 10.24 -5.56
CA PHE A 204 17.41 11.38 -6.21
C PHE A 204 18.93 11.22 -6.21
N PHE A 205 19.55 11.68 -7.29
CA PHE A 205 20.98 11.48 -7.56
C PHE A 205 21.51 12.57 -8.51
N ALA A 206 22.84 12.65 -8.65
CA ALA A 206 23.45 13.58 -9.60
C ALA A 206 23.01 13.29 -11.04
N LYS A 207 22.81 14.32 -11.86
CA LYS A 207 22.33 14.20 -13.25
C LYS A 207 23.10 13.13 -14.04
N GLN A 208 22.38 12.14 -14.55
CA GLN A 208 22.91 11.10 -15.41
C GLN A 208 22.59 11.42 -16.88
N THR A 209 23.57 11.31 -17.76
CA THR A 209 23.44 11.59 -19.21
C THR A 209 24.09 10.53 -20.09
N ILE A 210 24.70 9.50 -19.49
CA ILE A 210 25.36 8.43 -20.24
C ILE A 210 24.27 7.61 -20.92
N VAL A 211 24.32 7.54 -22.25
CA VAL A 211 23.44 6.71 -23.07
C VAL A 211 23.71 5.23 -22.78
N GLY A 212 22.64 4.44 -22.65
CA GLY A 212 22.70 3.03 -22.34
C GLY A 212 21.75 2.65 -21.21
N THR A 213 21.91 1.41 -20.74
CA THR A 213 21.03 0.80 -19.75
C THR A 213 21.57 0.97 -18.33
N TYR A 214 20.79 1.60 -17.47
CA TYR A 214 20.99 1.65 -16.03
C TYR A 214 20.21 0.52 -15.39
N HIS A 215 20.76 -0.10 -14.35
CA HIS A 215 20.08 -1.15 -13.59
C HIS A 215 19.74 -0.64 -12.20
N LEU A 216 18.45 -0.65 -11.86
CA LEU A 216 17.91 -0.36 -10.54
C LEU A 216 17.58 -1.67 -9.84
N SER A 217 18.00 -1.83 -8.59
CA SER A 217 17.63 -2.95 -7.74
C SER A 217 17.25 -2.45 -6.36
N ILE A 218 16.14 -2.95 -5.83
CA ILE A 218 15.67 -2.70 -4.47
C ILE A 218 15.48 -4.06 -3.80
N ASN A 219 16.17 -4.30 -2.70
CA ASN A 219 16.13 -5.60 -2.04
C ASN A 219 15.04 -5.67 -0.95
N SER A 220 14.83 -6.87 -0.42
CA SER A 220 13.83 -7.15 0.61
C SER A 220 14.21 -6.65 2.00
N SER A 221 15.16 -5.71 2.16
CA SER A 221 15.43 -5.03 3.45
C SER A 221 14.47 -3.86 3.69
N VAL A 222 13.86 -3.31 2.65
CA VAL A 222 12.80 -2.29 2.77
C VAL A 222 11.54 -2.92 3.38
N ARG A 223 10.85 -2.15 4.22
CA ARG A 223 9.71 -2.55 5.02
C ARG A 223 8.52 -1.62 4.80
N ASP A 224 7.30 -2.12 4.90
CA ASP A 224 6.14 -1.25 5.14
C ASP A 224 6.10 -0.75 6.59
N LEU A 225 5.12 0.11 6.88
CA LEU A 225 4.87 0.64 8.23
C LEU A 225 4.52 -0.46 9.26
N MET A 226 4.20 -1.67 8.81
CA MET A 226 3.87 -2.83 9.63
C MET A 226 5.05 -3.81 9.76
N GLY A 227 6.22 -3.48 9.19
CA GLY A 227 7.42 -4.31 9.23
C GLY A 227 7.43 -5.50 8.26
N ASN A 228 6.56 -5.54 7.24
CA ASN A 228 6.64 -6.53 6.17
C ASN A 228 7.79 -6.25 5.22
N PRO A 229 8.62 -7.24 4.85
CA PRO A 229 9.60 -7.07 3.80
C PRO A 229 8.92 -6.86 2.44
N MET A 230 9.42 -5.90 1.65
CA MET A 230 8.98 -5.75 0.27
C MET A 230 9.40 -6.93 -0.61
N ALA A 231 8.66 -7.16 -1.69
CA ALA A 231 9.12 -8.02 -2.79
C ALA A 231 10.32 -7.35 -3.48
N PRO A 232 11.45 -8.05 -3.68
CA PRO A 232 12.59 -7.50 -4.39
C PRO A 232 12.19 -6.96 -5.76
N TYR A 233 12.72 -5.79 -6.12
CA TYR A 233 12.47 -5.14 -7.39
C TYR A 233 13.75 -5.05 -8.21
N GLN A 234 13.67 -5.39 -9.50
CA GLN A 234 14.72 -5.11 -10.48
C GLN A 234 14.12 -4.41 -11.70
N GLY A 235 14.77 -3.34 -12.13
CA GLY A 235 14.36 -2.55 -13.28
C GLY A 235 15.56 -2.16 -14.13
N ALA A 236 15.32 -1.99 -15.41
CA ALA A 236 16.28 -1.43 -16.35
C ALA A 236 15.71 -0.13 -16.95
N ILE A 237 16.54 0.90 -16.96
CA ILE A 237 16.20 2.24 -17.47
C ILE A 237 17.15 2.53 -18.62
N THR A 238 16.63 2.74 -19.83
CA THR A 238 17.49 2.95 -21.01
C THR A 238 17.41 4.38 -21.49
N LEU A 239 18.50 5.12 -21.33
CA LEU A 239 18.70 6.42 -21.97
C LEU A 239 19.18 6.20 -23.40
N GLN A 240 18.55 6.86 -24.37
CA GLN A 240 18.87 6.71 -25.78
C GLN A 240 19.46 8.01 -26.35
N ALA A 241 20.39 7.87 -27.30
CA ALA A 241 20.97 9.02 -27.97
C ALA A 241 19.90 9.73 -28.83
N PRO A 242 19.86 11.08 -28.83
CA PRO A 242 19.07 11.82 -29.80
C PRO A 242 19.51 11.49 -31.22
N LYS A 243 18.54 11.43 -32.14
CA LYS A 243 18.80 11.19 -33.57
C LYS A 243 18.29 12.35 -34.40
N THR A 244 19.17 12.88 -35.25
CA THR A 244 18.85 13.97 -36.17
C THR A 244 18.52 13.44 -37.55
N TYR A 245 17.42 13.93 -38.09
CA TYR A 245 16.95 13.69 -39.45
C TYR A 245 16.95 15.02 -40.19
N THR A 246 17.46 15.06 -41.41
CA THR A 246 17.65 16.31 -42.14
C THR A 246 17.01 16.21 -43.51
N ASN A 247 16.31 17.27 -43.92
CA ASN A 247 15.92 17.50 -45.30
C ASN A 247 16.72 18.67 -45.85
N THR A 248 17.60 18.37 -46.81
CA THR A 248 18.48 19.34 -47.48
C THR A 248 17.92 19.82 -48.82
N THR A 249 16.74 19.37 -49.23
CA THR A 249 16.09 19.79 -50.47
C THR A 249 15.48 21.17 -50.27
N PRO A 250 15.96 22.21 -50.98
CA PRO A 250 15.40 23.54 -50.84
C PRO A 250 13.95 23.59 -51.31
N ALA A 251 13.12 24.38 -50.63
CA ALA A 251 11.72 24.60 -51.01
C ALA A 251 11.45 26.10 -51.19
N THR A 252 10.88 26.46 -52.33
CA THR A 252 10.49 27.85 -52.60
C THR A 252 9.34 28.27 -51.69
N ILE A 253 9.50 29.41 -51.03
CA ILE A 253 8.45 30.10 -50.29
C ILE A 253 7.86 31.13 -51.24
N LYS A 254 6.64 30.90 -51.74
CA LYS A 254 5.96 31.81 -52.65
C LYS A 254 5.10 32.79 -51.87
N ALA A 255 4.83 33.95 -52.46
CA ALA A 255 3.87 34.93 -51.93
C ALA A 255 2.50 34.29 -51.65
N ASN A 256 1.85 34.67 -50.55
CA ASN A 256 0.49 34.25 -50.18
C ASN A 256 0.25 32.73 -50.23
N SER A 257 1.26 31.92 -49.91
CA SER A 257 1.23 30.47 -50.10
C SER A 257 1.59 29.69 -48.84
N LEU A 258 1.29 28.39 -48.86
CA LEU A 258 1.78 27.44 -47.86
C LEU A 258 2.87 26.56 -48.51
N THR A 259 4.09 26.63 -47.98
CA THR A 259 5.19 25.75 -48.34
C THR A 259 5.28 24.61 -47.32
N MET A 260 5.34 23.38 -47.81
CA MET A 260 5.46 22.17 -46.99
C MET A 260 6.76 21.44 -47.32
N SER A 261 7.55 21.10 -46.31
CA SER A 261 8.72 20.23 -46.44
C SER A 261 8.61 19.07 -45.47
N THR A 262 8.98 17.86 -45.89
CA THR A 262 8.71 16.63 -45.14
C THR A 262 10.00 15.91 -44.75
N ILE A 263 10.04 15.36 -43.54
CA ILE A 263 11.05 14.41 -43.06
C ILE A 263 10.34 13.13 -42.63
N ALA A 264 10.76 11.99 -43.16
CA ALA A 264 10.27 10.69 -42.72
C ALA A 264 11.12 10.17 -41.55
N VAL A 265 10.47 9.76 -40.47
CA VAL A 265 11.11 9.26 -39.25
C VAL A 265 10.65 7.81 -39.00
N PRO A 266 11.58 6.88 -38.65
CA PRO A 266 11.22 5.52 -38.24
C PRO A 266 10.31 5.47 -37.01
N ALA A 267 9.65 4.32 -36.79
CA ALA A 267 8.83 4.10 -35.60
C ALA A 267 9.62 4.31 -34.29
N GLY A 268 8.94 4.89 -33.29
CA GLY A 268 9.51 5.20 -31.98
C GLY A 268 8.55 6.05 -31.16
N VAL A 269 8.96 6.45 -29.95
CA VAL A 269 8.19 7.34 -29.06
C VAL A 269 9.00 8.60 -28.82
N VAL A 270 8.36 9.75 -28.95
CA VAL A 270 8.99 11.06 -28.73
C VAL A 270 9.22 11.29 -27.25
N GLY A 271 10.47 11.52 -26.86
CA GLY A 271 10.84 12.01 -25.54
C GLY A 271 11.06 13.53 -25.52
N ASP A 272 11.71 14.07 -26.55
CA ASP A 272 11.88 15.50 -26.79
C ASP A 272 12.11 15.76 -28.28
N VAL A 273 11.84 16.99 -28.72
CA VAL A 273 11.98 17.43 -30.11
C VAL A 273 12.75 18.73 -30.16
N THR A 274 13.73 18.81 -31.06
CA THR A 274 14.41 20.04 -31.43
C THR A 274 14.35 20.23 -32.94
N VAL A 275 13.97 21.43 -33.40
CA VAL A 275 13.89 21.77 -34.83
C VAL A 275 14.96 22.78 -35.16
N ARG A 276 15.78 22.53 -36.17
CA ARG A 276 16.73 23.51 -36.70
C ARG A 276 16.39 23.81 -38.14
N LEU A 277 16.35 25.09 -38.52
CA LEU A 277 16.01 25.47 -39.89
C LEU A 277 16.88 26.62 -40.41
N ASN A 278 16.98 26.67 -41.74
CA ASN A 278 17.67 27.71 -42.48
C ASN A 278 16.70 28.24 -43.55
N ILE A 279 16.21 29.47 -43.38
CA ILE A 279 15.31 30.15 -44.30
C ILE A 279 15.98 31.43 -44.76
N ASN A 280 16.07 31.59 -46.09
CA ASN A 280 16.39 32.85 -46.73
C ASN A 280 15.09 33.53 -47.14
N TYR A 281 14.70 34.61 -46.45
CA TYR A 281 13.47 35.35 -46.72
C TYR A 281 13.66 36.82 -46.31
N PRO A 282 13.18 37.80 -47.10
CA PRO A 282 13.52 39.21 -46.87
C PRO A 282 12.75 39.89 -45.73
N VAL A 283 11.58 39.37 -45.32
CA VAL A 283 10.68 40.00 -44.34
C VAL A 283 10.10 38.95 -43.40
N ASP A 284 10.87 38.52 -42.40
CA ASP A 284 10.54 37.34 -41.57
C ASP A 284 9.15 37.41 -40.91
N LYS A 285 8.65 38.61 -40.58
CA LYS A 285 7.32 38.82 -39.98
C LYS A 285 6.15 38.31 -40.84
N ASP A 286 6.35 38.12 -42.14
CA ASP A 286 5.29 37.60 -43.01
C ASP A 286 5.09 36.08 -42.85
N LEU A 287 6.02 35.40 -42.17
CA LEU A 287 6.07 33.96 -42.05
C LEU A 287 5.41 33.46 -40.76
N TYR A 288 4.69 32.35 -40.90
CA TYR A 288 4.17 31.56 -39.81
C TYR A 288 4.66 30.13 -40.00
N ILE A 289 5.45 29.66 -39.04
CA ILE A 289 6.19 28.40 -39.15
C ILE A 289 5.67 27.41 -38.13
N TYR A 290 5.24 26.25 -38.61
CA TYR A 290 4.69 25.18 -37.78
C TYR A 290 5.43 23.87 -38.02
N LEU A 291 5.58 23.10 -36.95
CA LEU A 291 5.91 21.68 -37.01
C LEU A 291 4.62 20.87 -36.94
N ILE A 292 4.40 19.95 -37.87
CA ILE A 292 3.27 19.03 -37.87
C ILE A 292 3.80 17.61 -37.67
N SER A 293 3.36 16.97 -36.60
CA SER A 293 3.67 15.56 -36.29
C SER A 293 2.95 14.60 -37.24
N PRO A 294 3.39 13.32 -37.33
CA PRO A 294 2.73 12.30 -38.14
C PRO A 294 1.25 12.08 -37.78
N ALA A 295 0.88 12.30 -36.52
CA ALA A 295 -0.49 12.21 -36.02
C ALA A 295 -1.33 13.46 -36.34
N GLY A 296 -0.76 14.49 -36.98
CA GLY A 296 -1.45 15.73 -37.35
C GLY A 296 -1.45 16.81 -36.27
N LYS A 297 -0.80 16.59 -35.11
CA LYS A 297 -0.64 17.63 -34.10
C LYS A 297 0.32 18.71 -34.60
N THR A 298 -0.11 19.96 -34.52
CA THR A 298 0.60 21.15 -35.03
C THR A 298 1.15 21.98 -33.87
N ILE A 299 2.44 22.31 -33.92
CA ILE A 299 3.14 23.16 -32.96
C ILE A 299 3.61 24.42 -33.69
N ALA A 300 3.19 25.60 -33.23
CA ALA A 300 3.70 26.87 -33.72
C ALA A 300 5.14 27.05 -33.24
N LEU A 301 6.09 27.11 -34.18
CA LEU A 301 7.50 27.40 -33.88
C LEU A 301 7.73 28.91 -33.87
N ASP A 302 7.23 29.58 -34.90
CA ASP A 302 7.28 31.02 -35.10
C ASP A 302 5.90 31.50 -35.59
N TYR A 303 5.42 32.62 -35.04
CA TYR A 303 4.12 33.19 -35.36
C TYR A 303 4.27 34.69 -35.62
N ASN A 304 4.67 35.05 -36.85
CA ASN A 304 4.85 36.45 -37.27
C ASN A 304 5.84 37.19 -36.37
N ARG A 305 7.05 36.61 -36.21
CA ARG A 305 8.15 37.29 -35.52
C ARG A 305 9.16 37.86 -36.51
N GLY A 306 9.94 38.81 -36.01
CA GLY A 306 10.95 39.52 -36.79
C GLY A 306 10.48 40.88 -37.26
N GLY A 307 10.97 41.32 -38.42
CA GLY A 307 10.73 42.65 -38.95
C GLY A 307 11.10 42.74 -40.43
N TRP A 308 11.64 43.88 -40.84
CA TRP A 308 12.15 44.11 -42.21
C TRP A 308 13.53 43.50 -42.46
N SER A 309 14.11 42.84 -41.46
CA SER A 309 15.36 42.11 -41.56
C SER A 309 15.12 40.71 -42.10
N ALA A 310 16.15 40.16 -42.73
CA ALA A 310 16.10 38.89 -43.40
C ALA A 310 16.68 37.75 -42.54
N ASN A 311 16.05 36.59 -42.68
CA ASN A 311 16.57 35.25 -42.46
C ASN A 311 16.44 34.66 -41.07
N LEU A 312 16.10 33.37 -41.08
CA LEU A 312 16.31 32.44 -39.99
C LEU A 312 17.55 31.61 -40.36
N SER A 313 18.70 31.92 -39.78
CA SER A 313 20.00 31.34 -40.13
C SER A 313 20.51 30.49 -38.98
N ASN A 314 20.47 29.17 -39.12
CA ASN A 314 20.79 28.23 -38.05
C ASN A 314 19.88 28.40 -36.81
N THR A 315 18.65 28.86 -37.01
CA THR A 315 17.65 29.00 -35.94
C THR A 315 17.28 27.64 -35.40
N VAL A 316 17.39 27.46 -34.09
CA VAL A 316 17.02 26.23 -33.39
C VAL A 316 15.83 26.52 -32.47
N PHE A 317 14.76 25.75 -32.59
CA PHE A 317 13.64 25.72 -31.66
C PHE A 317 13.80 24.54 -30.72
N SER A 318 13.87 24.83 -29.41
CA SER A 318 14.01 23.82 -28.36
C SER A 318 13.21 24.24 -27.14
N GLN A 319 12.59 23.27 -26.46
CA GLN A 319 11.88 23.50 -25.20
C GLN A 319 12.82 23.96 -24.06
N GLN A 320 14.13 23.73 -24.22
CA GLN A 320 15.16 24.05 -23.22
C GLN A 320 15.77 25.45 -23.39
N ALA A 321 15.37 26.19 -24.43
CA ALA A 321 15.85 27.54 -24.63
C ALA A 321 15.26 28.49 -23.58
N SER A 322 16.08 29.41 -23.08
CA SER A 322 15.67 30.42 -22.12
C SER A 322 15.05 31.67 -22.76
N THR A 323 15.30 31.90 -24.05
CA THR A 323 14.85 33.10 -24.77
C THR A 323 13.65 32.75 -25.66
N PRO A 324 12.44 33.25 -25.37
CA PRO A 324 11.30 33.15 -26.29
C PRO A 324 11.61 33.78 -27.64
N ILE A 325 11.20 33.13 -28.74
CA ILE A 325 11.34 33.71 -30.08
C ILE A 325 10.57 35.04 -30.20
N ALA A 326 9.49 35.19 -29.44
CA ALA A 326 8.69 36.41 -29.34
C ALA A 326 9.47 37.63 -28.82
N ASP A 327 10.46 37.40 -27.97
CA ASP A 327 11.30 38.45 -27.35
C ASP A 327 12.60 38.67 -28.12
N ALA A 328 12.94 37.75 -29.04
CA ALA A 328 14.12 37.84 -29.88
C ALA A 328 13.92 38.85 -31.02
N LYS A 329 15.04 39.39 -31.51
CA LYS A 329 15.08 40.26 -32.69
C LYS A 329 15.86 39.58 -33.79
N ALA A 330 15.37 39.67 -35.01
CA ALA A 330 16.07 39.19 -36.19
C ALA A 330 17.39 39.99 -36.42
N PRO A 331 18.42 39.39 -37.03
CA PRO A 331 18.45 38.05 -37.63
C PRO A 331 18.41 36.92 -36.59
N PHE A 332 17.53 35.94 -36.80
CA PHE A 332 17.40 34.81 -35.89
C PHE A 332 18.51 33.80 -36.16
N SER A 333 19.42 33.61 -35.21
CA SER A 333 20.59 32.71 -35.39
C SER A 333 21.02 31.91 -34.16
N GLY A 334 20.20 31.94 -33.10
CA GLY A 334 20.41 31.19 -31.87
C GLY A 334 19.41 30.05 -31.63
N VAL A 335 19.32 29.65 -30.37
CA VAL A 335 18.35 28.69 -29.85
C VAL A 335 17.24 29.46 -29.13
N TYR A 336 16.00 29.22 -29.52
CA TYR A 336 14.84 29.95 -29.01
C TYR A 336 13.74 29.00 -28.54
N LEU A 337 12.97 29.47 -27.56
CA LEU A 337 11.76 28.81 -27.11
C LEU A 337 10.66 29.13 -28.14
N PRO A 338 10.00 28.12 -28.72
CA PRO A 338 8.95 28.33 -29.72
C PRO A 338 7.69 28.97 -29.13
N GLU A 339 6.81 29.47 -29.99
CA GLU A 339 5.51 30.04 -29.61
C GLU A 339 4.64 29.05 -28.83
N ALA A 340 4.61 27.80 -29.28
CA ALA A 340 3.90 26.71 -28.62
C ALA A 340 4.91 25.68 -28.09
N PRO A 341 4.74 25.18 -26.85
CA PRO A 341 5.67 24.22 -26.26
C PRO A 341 5.85 22.95 -27.09
N LEU A 342 7.09 22.59 -27.41
CA LEU A 342 7.42 21.33 -28.10
C LEU A 342 7.19 20.11 -27.21
N SER A 343 7.19 20.30 -25.88
CA SER A 343 6.86 19.24 -24.90
C SER A 343 5.46 18.67 -25.07
N GLN A 344 4.57 19.35 -25.78
CA GLN A 344 3.26 18.82 -26.18
C GLN A 344 3.34 17.56 -27.05
N LEU A 345 4.51 17.24 -27.62
CA LEU A 345 4.75 16.05 -28.43
C LEU A 345 5.29 14.86 -27.61
N ASN A 346 5.63 15.06 -26.34
CA ASN A 346 6.21 14.00 -25.51
C ASN A 346 5.20 12.85 -25.30
N GLY A 347 5.68 11.62 -25.44
CA GLY A 347 4.87 10.40 -25.38
C GLY A 347 4.13 10.05 -26.69
N ALA A 348 4.12 10.93 -27.70
CA ALA A 348 3.50 10.64 -28.99
C ALA A 348 4.34 9.70 -29.85
N SER A 349 3.72 9.05 -30.84
CA SER A 349 4.43 8.28 -31.85
C SER A 349 5.35 9.19 -32.66
N ALA A 350 6.64 8.83 -32.74
CA ALA A 350 7.63 9.49 -33.57
C ALA A 350 7.54 9.05 -35.04
N GLY A 351 6.95 7.88 -35.31
CA GLY A 351 6.98 7.23 -36.62
C GLY A 351 6.10 7.92 -37.66
N GLY A 352 6.66 8.18 -38.84
CA GLY A 352 5.95 8.68 -40.01
C GLY A 352 6.48 10.01 -40.53
N ASN A 353 5.62 10.72 -41.27
CA ASN A 353 5.98 11.94 -41.97
C ASN A 353 5.78 13.18 -41.08
N TRP A 354 6.89 13.74 -40.62
CA TRP A 354 6.92 15.06 -40.00
C TRP A 354 6.97 16.12 -41.07
N ARG A 355 6.22 17.20 -40.89
CA ARG A 355 6.15 18.28 -41.89
C ARG A 355 6.46 19.63 -41.26
N LEU A 356 7.39 20.36 -41.87
CA LEU A 356 7.57 21.78 -41.62
C LEU A 356 6.64 22.56 -42.56
N ALA A 357 5.73 23.32 -41.99
CA ALA A 357 4.74 24.11 -42.69
C ALA A 357 5.07 25.59 -42.55
N ILE A 358 5.33 26.27 -43.66
CA ILE A 358 5.66 27.70 -43.70
C ILE A 358 4.54 28.40 -44.47
N ARG A 359 3.68 29.10 -43.74
CA ARG A 359 2.64 29.94 -44.33
C ARG A 359 3.19 31.35 -44.50
N ASN A 360 3.19 31.83 -45.73
CA ASN A 360 3.59 33.19 -46.08
C ASN A 360 2.33 34.04 -46.36
N TYR A 361 2.12 35.10 -45.59
CA TYR A 361 1.05 36.09 -45.83
C TYR A 361 1.55 37.35 -46.57
N GLY A 362 2.84 37.42 -46.87
CA GLY A 362 3.47 38.51 -47.59
C GLY A 362 3.46 38.34 -49.10
N SER A 363 3.95 39.38 -49.78
CA SER A 363 4.11 39.44 -51.23
C SER A 363 5.50 39.01 -51.72
N HIS A 364 6.44 38.74 -50.80
CA HIS A 364 7.81 38.37 -51.14
C HIS A 364 7.99 36.87 -51.38
N TYR A 365 9.11 36.54 -52.02
CA TYR A 365 9.57 35.18 -52.23
C TYR A 365 10.79 34.91 -51.35
N GLY A 366 11.01 33.65 -51.02
CA GLY A 366 12.25 33.19 -50.44
C GLY A 366 12.41 31.69 -50.56
N THR A 367 13.26 31.11 -49.72
CA THR A 367 13.61 29.70 -49.81
C THR A 367 13.88 29.14 -48.42
N LEU A 368 13.19 28.05 -48.08
CA LEU A 368 13.66 27.14 -47.05
C LEU A 368 14.85 26.39 -47.64
N GLN A 369 16.06 26.66 -47.13
CA GLN A 369 17.28 26.05 -47.65
C GLN A 369 17.41 24.59 -47.19
N ASN A 370 17.19 24.36 -45.90
CA ASN A 370 17.18 23.05 -45.27
C ASN A 370 16.56 23.15 -43.88
N TRP A 371 16.17 22.01 -43.33
CA TRP A 371 15.82 21.89 -41.92
C TRP A 371 16.14 20.49 -41.41
N SER A 372 16.30 20.38 -40.09
CA SER A 372 16.50 19.12 -39.41
C SER A 372 15.61 19.01 -38.19
N LEU A 373 15.13 17.80 -37.96
CA LEU A 373 14.38 17.39 -36.79
C LEU A 373 15.27 16.47 -35.96
N THR A 374 15.58 16.86 -34.73
CA THR A 374 16.24 15.99 -33.76
C THR A 374 15.20 15.45 -32.81
N ILE A 375 15.08 14.13 -32.74
CA ILE A 375 14.19 13.43 -31.82
C ILE A 375 15.05 12.73 -30.78
N THR A 376 14.85 13.09 -29.53
CA THR A 376 15.32 12.31 -28.39
C THR A 376 14.25 11.26 -28.09
N PRO A 377 14.55 9.95 -28.18
CA PRO A 377 13.58 8.92 -27.84
C PRO A 377 13.15 9.03 -26.38
N ALA A 378 11.90 8.68 -26.09
CA ALA A 378 11.43 8.59 -24.70
C ALA A 378 12.26 7.56 -23.93
N VAL A 379 12.58 7.87 -22.68
CA VAL A 379 13.26 6.92 -21.79
C VAL A 379 12.36 5.71 -21.61
N SER A 380 12.91 4.52 -21.85
CA SER A 380 12.17 3.28 -21.64
C SER A 380 12.55 2.68 -20.29
N VAL A 381 11.53 2.42 -19.47
CA VAL A 381 11.65 1.60 -18.26
C VAL A 381 11.15 0.20 -18.60
N SER A 382 12.01 -0.80 -18.43
CA SER A 382 11.57 -2.20 -18.43
C SER A 382 11.73 -2.76 -17.03
N THR A 383 10.64 -3.26 -16.48
CA THR A 383 10.67 -3.97 -15.21
C THR A 383 11.05 -5.41 -15.48
N LEU A 384 12.19 -5.84 -14.97
CA LEU A 384 12.39 -7.25 -14.65
C LEU A 384 11.70 -7.46 -13.31
N GLN A 385 10.35 -7.44 -13.30
CA GLN A 385 9.67 -8.01 -12.16
C GLN A 385 10.19 -9.45 -12.09
N ALA A 386 10.92 -9.76 -11.02
CA ALA A 386 10.88 -11.11 -10.53
C ALA A 386 9.39 -11.38 -10.36
N THR A 387 8.82 -12.15 -11.28
CA THR A 387 7.58 -12.83 -10.99
C THR A 387 7.86 -13.51 -9.68
N THR A 388 7.28 -12.98 -8.60
CA THR A 388 7.18 -13.73 -7.36
C THR A 388 6.72 -15.10 -7.81
N ALA A 389 7.55 -16.13 -7.64
CA ALA A 389 7.07 -17.48 -7.76
C ALA A 389 5.79 -17.49 -6.93
N ALA A 390 4.65 -17.68 -7.60
CA ALA A 390 3.37 -17.62 -6.93
C ALA A 390 3.52 -18.49 -5.69
N SER A 391 3.36 -17.91 -4.50
CA SER A 391 3.31 -18.71 -3.28
C SER A 391 2.11 -19.63 -3.48
N THR A 392 2.36 -20.87 -3.88
CA THR A 392 1.34 -21.85 -4.18
C THR A 392 0.70 -22.24 -2.87
N THR A 393 -0.41 -21.59 -2.53
CA THR A 393 -1.20 -21.99 -1.38
C THR A 393 -1.85 -23.33 -1.70
N THR A 394 -1.53 -24.36 -0.93
CA THR A 394 -2.17 -25.67 -1.06
C THR A 394 -3.10 -25.88 0.12
N THR A 395 -4.38 -26.15 -0.16
CA THR A 395 -5.35 -26.58 0.84
C THR A 395 -5.36 -28.10 0.91
N ARG A 396 -5.15 -28.66 2.10
CA ARG A 396 -5.20 -30.11 2.36
C ARG A 396 -6.05 -30.40 3.58
N THR A 397 -6.71 -31.55 3.54
CA THR A 397 -7.53 -32.06 4.65
C THR A 397 -6.83 -33.26 5.29
N TYR A 398 -6.64 -33.20 6.60
CA TYR A 398 -6.05 -34.24 7.42
C TYR A 398 -7.11 -34.77 8.36
N THR A 399 -7.50 -36.03 8.18
CA THR A 399 -8.64 -36.63 8.89
C THR A 399 -8.17 -37.73 9.81
N ASN A 400 -8.63 -37.73 11.06
CA ASN A 400 -8.65 -38.94 11.86
C ASN A 400 -10.05 -39.58 11.71
N GLY A 401 -10.08 -40.72 11.02
CA GLY A 401 -11.30 -41.49 10.75
C GLY A 401 -11.58 -42.60 11.76
N THR A 402 -10.77 -42.73 12.82
CA THR A 402 -10.98 -43.73 13.87
C THR A 402 -11.99 -43.23 14.89
N THR A 403 -13.04 -44.02 15.12
CA THR A 403 -14.01 -43.73 16.18
C THR A 403 -13.36 -43.87 17.55
N GLU A 404 -13.41 -42.83 18.36
CA GLU A 404 -12.83 -42.78 19.70
C GLU A 404 -13.91 -42.57 20.76
N THR A 405 -13.80 -43.29 21.88
CA THR A 405 -14.78 -43.22 22.98
C THR A 405 -14.52 -42.01 23.86
N ILE A 406 -15.53 -41.15 24.01
CA ILE A 406 -15.58 -40.07 25.01
C ILE A 406 -16.14 -40.68 26.30
N LYS A 407 -15.29 -40.85 27.32
CA LYS A 407 -15.71 -41.41 28.62
C LYS A 407 -16.28 -40.32 29.54
N PRO A 408 -17.12 -40.66 30.52
CA PRO A 408 -17.55 -39.75 31.57
C PRO A 408 -16.36 -39.09 32.29
N ASN A 409 -16.48 -37.80 32.64
CA ASN A 409 -15.47 -37.06 33.42
C ASN A 409 -14.02 -37.19 32.91
N SER A 410 -13.85 -37.24 31.58
CA SER A 410 -12.57 -37.56 30.95
C SER A 410 -12.09 -36.49 29.99
N PHE A 411 -10.84 -36.62 29.55
CA PHE A 411 -10.23 -35.77 28.54
C PHE A 411 -9.71 -36.65 27.40
N LEU A 412 -10.35 -36.54 26.24
CA LEU A 412 -9.95 -37.23 25.02
C LEU A 412 -9.02 -36.32 24.21
N VAL A 413 -7.96 -36.89 23.63
CA VAL A 413 -7.07 -36.19 22.70
C VAL A 413 -6.89 -37.05 21.46
N SER A 414 -7.42 -36.58 20.34
CA SER A 414 -7.29 -37.19 19.02
C SER A 414 -6.27 -36.41 18.19
N THR A 415 -5.39 -37.09 17.44
CA THR A 415 -4.26 -36.44 16.76
C THR A 415 -4.28 -36.67 15.26
N VAL A 416 -3.95 -35.64 14.48
CA VAL A 416 -3.58 -35.74 13.06
C VAL A 416 -2.21 -35.10 12.83
N GLN A 417 -1.48 -35.55 11.81
CA GLN A 417 -0.19 -34.98 11.43
C GLN A 417 -0.31 -34.18 10.15
N ALA A 418 0.26 -32.97 10.17
CA ALA A 418 0.40 -32.12 9.00
C ALA A 418 1.89 -31.89 8.68
N PRO A 419 2.28 -31.84 7.39
CA PRO A 419 3.62 -31.49 6.97
C PRO A 419 3.94 -30.02 7.29
N ALA A 420 5.23 -29.68 7.27
CA ALA A 420 5.66 -28.29 7.43
C ALA A 420 5.10 -27.39 6.32
N GLY A 421 4.79 -26.15 6.68
CA GLY A 421 4.24 -25.12 5.81
C GLY A 421 3.80 -23.93 6.65
N THR A 422 3.69 -22.74 6.06
CA THR A 422 3.20 -21.56 6.77
C THR A 422 1.67 -21.55 6.71
N ILE A 423 1.00 -21.52 7.87
CA ILE A 423 -0.46 -21.54 7.95
C ILE A 423 -1.04 -20.26 7.33
N ARG A 424 -1.99 -20.42 6.41
CA ARG A 424 -2.75 -19.33 5.75
C ARG A 424 -4.25 -19.38 6.05
N ASN A 425 -4.79 -20.57 6.29
CA ASN A 425 -6.16 -20.76 6.78
C ASN A 425 -6.23 -22.06 7.58
N VAL A 426 -7.15 -22.10 8.56
CA VAL A 426 -7.46 -23.28 9.36
C VAL A 426 -8.97 -23.41 9.46
N GLU A 427 -9.50 -24.57 9.13
CA GLU A 427 -10.86 -24.98 9.47
C GLU A 427 -10.84 -26.34 10.15
N VAL A 428 -11.82 -26.60 11.00
CA VAL A 428 -11.92 -27.88 11.71
C VAL A 428 -13.32 -28.44 11.55
N ARG A 429 -13.41 -29.65 11.00
CA ARG A 429 -14.66 -30.38 10.90
C ARG A 429 -14.72 -31.45 11.98
N VAL A 430 -15.80 -31.51 12.73
CA VAL A 430 -15.96 -32.43 13.86
C VAL A 430 -17.27 -33.21 13.70
N ASN A 431 -17.21 -34.52 13.98
CA ASN A 431 -18.38 -35.38 14.05
C ASN A 431 -18.42 -36.12 15.39
N VAL A 432 -19.22 -35.62 16.33
CA VAL A 432 -19.36 -36.15 17.70
C VAL A 432 -20.79 -36.56 17.95
N GLN A 433 -20.95 -37.81 18.40
CA GLN A 433 -22.21 -38.33 18.89
C GLN A 433 -22.17 -38.40 20.42
N TYR A 434 -22.95 -37.54 21.09
CA TYR A 434 -22.96 -37.44 22.53
C TYR A 434 -24.36 -37.01 23.01
N PRO A 435 -24.90 -37.59 24.11
CA PRO A 435 -26.29 -37.32 24.51
C PRO A 435 -26.53 -35.90 25.03
N TYR A 436 -25.51 -35.23 25.57
CA TYR A 436 -25.59 -33.89 26.18
C TYR A 436 -24.36 -33.04 25.82
N ASP A 437 -24.25 -32.58 24.58
CA ASP A 437 -23.10 -31.80 24.08
C ASP A 437 -22.77 -30.54 24.88
N ARG A 438 -23.70 -30.02 25.71
CA ARG A 438 -23.39 -28.97 26.71
C ARG A 438 -22.26 -29.36 27.67
N ASP A 439 -22.10 -30.66 27.93
CA ASP A 439 -21.09 -31.15 28.86
C ASP A 439 -19.68 -31.17 28.22
N LEU A 440 -19.58 -30.88 26.92
CA LEU A 440 -18.35 -30.96 26.14
C LEU A 440 -17.69 -29.60 25.95
N TYR A 441 -16.37 -29.62 26.02
CA TYR A 441 -15.50 -28.50 25.65
C TYR A 441 -14.50 -29.01 24.63
N ILE A 442 -14.52 -28.41 23.45
CA ILE A 442 -13.78 -28.89 22.29
C ILE A 442 -12.73 -27.85 21.91
N TYR A 443 -11.48 -28.27 21.85
CA TYR A 443 -10.34 -27.42 21.54
C TYR A 443 -9.53 -27.96 20.38
N LEU A 444 -9.03 -27.06 19.55
CA LEU A 444 -7.92 -27.34 18.64
C LEU A 444 -6.60 -26.91 19.29
N ILE A 445 -5.61 -27.78 19.29
CA ILE A 445 -4.26 -27.49 19.79
C ILE A 445 -3.27 -27.65 18.64
N SER A 446 -2.54 -26.58 18.33
CA SER A 446 -1.51 -26.56 17.29
C SER A 446 -0.24 -27.33 17.69
N PRO A 447 0.66 -27.65 16.75
CA PRO A 447 1.96 -28.25 17.06
C PRO A 447 2.79 -27.40 18.04
N ALA A 448 2.69 -26.07 17.94
CA ALA A 448 3.32 -25.11 18.85
C ALA A 448 2.65 -25.00 20.23
N GLY A 449 1.58 -25.76 20.48
CA GLY A 449 0.87 -25.78 21.77
C GLY A 449 -0.16 -24.66 21.95
N LYS A 450 -0.50 -23.91 20.88
CA LYS A 450 -1.55 -22.88 20.95
C LYS A 450 -2.93 -23.53 20.92
N THR A 451 -3.77 -23.18 21.88
CA THR A 451 -5.10 -23.76 22.07
C THR A 451 -6.19 -22.79 21.62
N ILE A 452 -7.09 -23.26 20.77
CA ILE A 452 -8.27 -22.53 20.27
C ILE A 452 -9.52 -23.26 20.75
N ALA A 453 -10.39 -22.59 21.49
CA ALA A 453 -11.70 -23.13 21.83
C ALA A 453 -12.59 -23.12 20.58
N LEU A 454 -13.05 -24.29 20.16
CA LEU A 454 -13.98 -24.45 19.04
C LEU A 454 -15.42 -24.35 19.55
N ASP A 455 -15.73 -25.14 20.58
CA ASP A 455 -16.99 -25.13 21.33
C ASP A 455 -16.66 -25.11 22.84
N TYR A 456 -17.40 -24.30 23.59
CA TYR A 456 -17.24 -24.09 25.02
C TYR A 456 -18.62 -24.17 25.68
N ASN A 457 -19.15 -25.38 25.85
CA ASN A 457 -20.43 -25.63 26.52
C ASN A 457 -21.62 -24.91 25.84
N ARG A 458 -21.78 -25.07 24.52
CA ARG A 458 -22.88 -24.46 23.76
C ARG A 458 -24.04 -25.40 23.43
N GLY A 459 -23.91 -26.69 23.76
CA GLY A 459 -24.89 -27.73 23.48
C GLY A 459 -26.20 -27.70 24.29
N GLY A 460 -27.03 -28.72 24.10
CA GLY A 460 -28.35 -28.89 24.70
C GLY A 460 -28.61 -30.29 25.25
N TRP A 461 -29.90 -30.65 25.43
CA TRP A 461 -30.32 -31.91 26.07
C TRP A 461 -30.35 -33.13 25.12
N SER A 462 -30.05 -32.94 23.82
CA SER A 462 -30.12 -34.01 22.81
C SER A 462 -29.40 -33.64 21.51
N ALA A 463 -28.17 -33.12 21.58
CA ALA A 463 -27.50 -32.60 20.41
C ALA A 463 -26.12 -33.20 20.15
N ASN A 464 -25.93 -33.53 18.88
CA ASN A 464 -24.69 -34.03 18.32
C ASN A 464 -24.04 -32.88 17.55
N LEU A 465 -22.71 -32.92 17.45
CA LEU A 465 -22.00 -32.18 16.41
C LEU A 465 -21.94 -33.09 15.19
N SER A 466 -22.89 -32.94 14.29
CA SER A 466 -23.01 -33.79 13.11
C SER A 466 -22.37 -33.11 11.91
N ASN A 467 -21.11 -33.46 11.59
CA ASN A 467 -20.37 -32.84 10.49
C ASN A 467 -20.23 -31.30 10.63
N THR A 468 -20.10 -30.83 11.87
CA THR A 468 -19.97 -29.41 12.19
C THR A 468 -18.65 -28.86 11.69
N LEU A 469 -18.67 -27.78 10.90
CA LEU A 469 -17.46 -27.10 10.42
C LEU A 469 -17.22 -25.83 11.23
N PHE A 470 -16.08 -25.74 11.91
CA PHE A 470 -15.58 -24.51 12.50
C PHE A 470 -14.73 -23.77 11.49
N SER A 471 -15.17 -22.57 11.11
CA SER A 471 -14.48 -21.67 10.18
C SER A 471 -14.72 -20.23 10.61
N ASP A 472 -13.67 -19.41 10.63
CA ASP A 472 -13.79 -17.98 10.93
C ASP A 472 -14.65 -17.23 9.89
N GLN A 473 -14.86 -17.82 8.71
CA GLN A 473 -15.68 -17.28 7.63
C GLN A 473 -17.17 -17.62 7.76
N ALA A 474 -17.56 -18.44 8.73
CA ALA A 474 -18.97 -18.73 8.96
C ALA A 474 -19.72 -17.47 9.41
N SER A 475 -20.99 -17.33 9.05
CA SER A 475 -21.80 -16.16 9.42
C SER A 475 -22.26 -16.21 10.88
N THR A 476 -22.52 -17.42 11.40
CA THR A 476 -23.12 -17.62 12.72
C THR A 476 -22.05 -18.05 13.74
N PRO A 477 -21.82 -17.31 14.84
CA PRO A 477 -21.04 -17.80 15.96
C PRO A 477 -21.67 -19.03 16.59
N ILE A 478 -20.86 -20.01 17.00
CA ILE A 478 -21.37 -21.20 17.69
C ILE A 478 -22.08 -20.85 19.01
N ALA A 479 -21.64 -19.76 19.67
CA ALA A 479 -22.27 -19.21 20.87
C ALA A 479 -23.73 -18.78 20.68
N ASP A 480 -24.08 -18.36 19.47
CA ASP A 480 -25.43 -17.89 19.11
C ASP A 480 -26.25 -18.99 18.41
N ALA A 481 -25.60 -20.09 18.06
CA ALA A 481 -26.24 -21.22 17.40
C ALA A 481 -27.02 -22.08 18.41
N LYS A 482 -28.09 -22.71 17.95
CA LYS A 482 -28.84 -23.70 18.73
C LYS A 482 -28.61 -25.08 18.15
N ALA A 483 -28.31 -26.01 19.03
CA ALA A 483 -28.07 -27.39 18.69
C ALA A 483 -29.39 -28.07 18.17
N PRO A 484 -29.32 -29.10 17.30
CA PRO A 484 -28.13 -29.85 16.87
C PRO A 484 -27.24 -29.06 15.90
N PHE A 485 -25.92 -29.22 16.03
CA PHE A 485 -24.95 -28.50 15.22
C PHE A 485 -24.58 -29.30 13.96
N SER A 486 -25.13 -28.91 12.80
CA SER A 486 -24.87 -29.60 11.52
C SER A 486 -24.39 -28.70 10.39
N GLY A 487 -24.12 -27.43 10.69
CA GLY A 487 -23.66 -26.42 9.74
C GLY A 487 -22.22 -25.96 9.96
N SER A 488 -21.92 -24.79 9.40
CA SER A 488 -20.65 -24.08 9.62
C SER A 488 -20.85 -22.96 10.63
N TYR A 489 -19.95 -22.87 11.62
CA TYR A 489 -20.04 -21.88 12.69
C TYR A 489 -18.68 -21.25 12.97
N ARG A 490 -18.70 -19.99 13.42
CA ARG A 490 -17.48 -19.38 13.94
C ARG A 490 -17.19 -19.99 15.31
N PRO A 491 -15.95 -20.46 15.53
CA PRO A 491 -15.54 -21.03 16.81
C PRO A 491 -15.63 -20.00 17.93
N GLU A 492 -15.64 -20.46 19.18
CA GLU A 492 -15.59 -19.59 20.37
C GLU A 492 -14.41 -18.62 20.34
N TRP A 493 -13.22 -19.12 19.95
CA TRP A 493 -12.04 -18.30 19.68
C TRP A 493 -11.61 -18.44 18.22
N PRO A 494 -11.22 -17.34 17.56
CA PRO A 494 -10.96 -17.36 16.13
C PRO A 494 -9.72 -18.20 15.78
N LEU A 495 -9.85 -19.00 14.72
CA LEU A 495 -8.82 -19.89 14.18
C LEU A 495 -7.67 -19.11 13.52
N ASN A 496 -7.91 -17.88 13.07
CA ASN A 496 -6.95 -16.97 12.46
C ASN A 496 -5.77 -16.64 13.38
N ARG A 497 -5.93 -16.86 14.69
CA ARG A 497 -4.85 -16.80 15.69
C ARG A 497 -3.70 -17.77 15.39
N LEU A 498 -3.90 -18.75 14.51
CA LEU A 498 -2.90 -19.73 14.10
C LEU A 498 -2.19 -19.35 12.79
N ILE A 499 -2.65 -18.32 12.08
CA ILE A 499 -2.08 -17.90 10.79
C ILE A 499 -0.65 -17.37 10.97
N GLY A 500 0.23 -17.70 10.03
CA GLY A 500 1.64 -17.32 10.03
C GLY A 500 2.56 -18.23 10.85
N ALA A 501 2.00 -19.10 11.70
CA ALA A 501 2.78 -20.11 12.41
C ALA A 501 3.09 -21.32 11.51
N SER A 502 4.03 -22.17 11.94
CA SER A 502 4.34 -23.43 11.27
C SER A 502 3.19 -24.43 11.45
N ALA A 503 2.73 -25.00 10.35
CA ALA A 503 1.74 -26.07 10.31
C ALA A 503 2.30 -27.44 10.69
N GLY A 504 3.62 -27.61 10.67
CA GLY A 504 4.28 -28.91 10.77
C GLY A 504 4.15 -29.55 12.15
N GLY A 505 3.67 -30.79 12.20
CA GLY A 505 3.66 -31.61 13.40
C GLY A 505 2.27 -32.10 13.83
N ASN A 506 2.15 -32.41 15.12
CA ASN A 506 0.95 -33.00 15.71
C ASN A 506 -0.10 -31.93 16.03
N TRP A 507 -1.20 -31.97 15.29
CA TRP A 507 -2.42 -31.23 15.61
C TRP A 507 -3.33 -32.11 16.44
N ARG A 508 -3.87 -31.54 17.52
CA ARG A 508 -4.67 -32.29 18.49
C ARG A 508 -6.06 -31.68 18.61
N LEU A 509 -7.09 -32.48 18.40
CA LEU A 509 -8.45 -32.17 18.83
C LEU A 509 -8.62 -32.71 20.24
N ALA A 510 -8.85 -31.82 21.19
CA ALA A 510 -9.04 -32.15 22.59
C ALA A 510 -10.50 -31.97 22.98
N ILE A 511 -11.11 -33.00 23.57
CA ILE A 511 -12.49 -32.97 24.05
C ILE A 511 -12.48 -33.25 25.55
N ARG A 512 -12.86 -32.26 26.35
CA ARG A 512 -13.13 -32.44 27.77
C ARG A 512 -14.60 -32.73 27.98
N ASN A 513 -14.90 -33.83 28.64
CA ASN A 513 -16.25 -34.19 29.07
C ASN A 513 -16.39 -33.97 30.57
N TYR A 514 -17.29 -33.06 30.98
CA TYR A 514 -17.67 -32.87 32.40
C TYR A 514 -18.94 -33.63 32.80
N GLY A 515 -19.56 -34.32 31.86
CA GLY A 515 -20.79 -35.08 32.06
C GLY A 515 -20.53 -36.51 32.54
N SER A 516 -21.60 -37.15 33.00
CA SER A 516 -21.62 -38.54 33.47
C SER A 516 -21.86 -39.58 32.36
N HIS A 517 -21.92 -39.16 31.09
CA HIS A 517 -22.32 -40.02 29.97
C HIS A 517 -21.14 -40.40 29.07
N TYR A 518 -21.32 -41.51 28.36
CA TYR A 518 -20.45 -41.90 27.25
C TYR A 518 -20.93 -41.26 25.95
N GLY A 519 -20.00 -41.03 25.03
CA GLY A 519 -20.29 -40.85 23.62
C GLY A 519 -19.08 -41.15 22.76
N THR A 520 -19.10 -40.71 21.51
CA THR A 520 -18.07 -41.02 20.52
C THR A 520 -17.69 -39.82 19.68
N LEU A 521 -16.39 -39.62 19.50
CA LEU A 521 -15.86 -38.85 18.38
C LEU A 521 -15.78 -39.81 17.19
N GLN A 522 -16.68 -39.66 16.22
CA GLN A 522 -16.74 -40.56 15.06
C GLN A 522 -15.58 -40.28 14.11
N ASN A 523 -15.30 -39.01 13.85
CA ASN A 523 -14.13 -38.54 13.12
C ASN A 523 -13.96 -37.02 13.30
N TRP A 524 -12.80 -36.52 12.89
CA TRP A 524 -12.59 -35.10 12.68
C TRP A 524 -11.56 -34.85 11.59
N SER A 525 -11.65 -33.68 10.96
CA SER A 525 -10.73 -33.23 9.94
C SER A 525 -10.17 -31.85 10.26
N LEU A 526 -8.86 -31.71 10.11
CA LEU A 526 -8.18 -30.44 10.03
C LEU A 526 -8.02 -30.05 8.56
N ILE A 527 -8.58 -28.92 8.15
CA ILE A 527 -8.44 -28.38 6.80
C ILE A 527 -7.45 -27.21 6.89
N LEU A 528 -6.26 -27.37 6.31
CA LEU A 528 -5.22 -26.35 6.32
C LEU A 528 -4.95 -25.83 4.93
N THR A 529 -4.96 -24.51 4.78
CA THR A 529 -4.31 -23.84 3.65
C THR A 529 -2.93 -23.43 4.09
N THR A 530 -1.89 -23.87 3.38
CA THR A 530 -0.49 -23.53 3.69
C THR A 530 0.23 -22.98 2.47
N SER A 531 1.19 -22.08 2.68
CA SER A 531 2.17 -21.68 1.67
C SER A 531 3.51 -22.37 1.94
N THR A 532 4.15 -22.87 0.89
CA THR A 532 5.53 -23.38 0.89
C THR A 532 6.53 -22.28 0.62
#